data_AF-A0A969UU86-F1
#
_entry.id   AF-A0A969UU86-F1
#
_cell.length_a   1.000
_cell.length_b   1.000
_cell.length_c   1.000
_cell.angle_alpha   90.00
_cell.angle_beta   90.00
_cell.angle_gamma   90.00
#
_symmetry.space_group_name_H-M   'P 1'
#
loop_
_entity.id
_entity.type
_entity.pdbx_description
1 polymer ?
#
loop_
_entity_poly.entity_id
_entity_poly.type
_entity_poly.pdbx_seq_one_letter_code
_entity_poly.pdbx_strand_id
1 'polypeptide(L)'
;MKIISVNVGLPREVNWKGRTVSTGIFKEPVIDRVMVRSLNLDGDGQADLTVHGGVDKAVYVYPFEHYDYWRDQLPDTELTPGIFGENFTVTEVREEEINIGDRFQIGTVELM
;
A
#
# COMPACT_ATOMS: atom_id res chain seq x y z
N MET A 1 9.87 -7.18 10.90
CA MET A 1 9.21 -6.79 9.64
C MET A 1 9.55 -7.77 8.51
N LYS A 2 8.53 -8.39 7.92
CA LYS A 2 8.62 -9.17 6.67
C LYS A 2 7.55 -8.68 5.69
N ILE A 3 7.86 -8.70 4.40
CA ILE A 3 6.89 -8.41 3.33
C ILE A 3 6.10 -9.68 3.03
N ILE A 4 4.77 -9.62 3.18
CA ILE A 4 3.84 -10.69 2.78
C ILE A 4 3.43 -10.50 1.33
N SER A 5 3.17 -9.25 0.92
CA SER A 5 2.76 -8.92 -0.44
C SER A 5 3.34 -7.58 -0.87
N VAL A 6 3.69 -7.48 -2.15
CA VAL A 6 3.91 -6.21 -2.84
C VAL A 6 2.71 -5.99 -3.75
N ASN A 7 2.06 -4.84 -3.62
CA ASN A 7 0.86 -4.51 -4.37
C ASN A 7 1.07 -3.22 -5.16
N VAL A 8 0.67 -3.23 -6.43
CA VAL A 8 0.76 -2.06 -7.31
C VAL A 8 -0.54 -1.88 -8.09
N GLY A 9 -0.83 -0.65 -8.51
CA GLY A 9 -1.97 -0.36 -9.36
C GLY A 9 -1.90 1.05 -9.93
N LEU A 10 -2.30 1.20 -11.19
CA LEU A 10 -2.44 2.51 -11.81
C LEU A 10 -3.80 3.14 -11.46
N PRO A 11 -3.88 4.48 -11.35
CA PRO A 11 -5.14 5.17 -11.15
C PRO A 11 -6.17 4.78 -12.21
N ARG A 12 -7.39 4.54 -11.76
CA ARG A 12 -8.52 4.22 -12.63
C ARG A 12 -9.75 5.04 -12.25
N GLU A 13 -10.62 5.25 -13.23
CA GLU A 13 -11.92 5.86 -13.01
C GLU A 13 -12.90 4.85 -12.41
N VAL A 14 -13.63 5.27 -11.39
CA VAL A 14 -14.72 4.49 -10.79
C VAL A 14 -15.97 5.34 -10.63
N ASN A 15 -17.14 4.69 -10.66
CA ASN A 15 -18.38 5.33 -10.26
C ASN A 15 -18.49 5.28 -8.73
N TRP A 16 -18.40 6.46 -8.10
CA TRP A 16 -18.61 6.61 -6.67
C TRP A 16 -19.76 7.58 -6.42
N LYS A 17 -20.87 7.05 -5.87
CA LYS A 17 -22.10 7.81 -5.57
C LYS A 17 -22.63 8.60 -6.78
N GLY A 18 -22.60 7.99 -7.97
CA GLY A 18 -23.09 8.60 -9.20
C GLY A 18 -22.13 9.61 -9.85
N ARG A 19 -20.88 9.71 -9.37
CA ARG A 19 -19.84 10.56 -9.95
C ARG A 19 -18.67 9.70 -10.41
N THR A 20 -18.07 10.05 -11.54
CA THR A 20 -16.79 9.48 -11.96
C THR A 20 -15.67 10.10 -11.15
N VAL A 21 -14.88 9.26 -10.46
CA VAL A 21 -13.74 9.67 -9.64
C VAL A 21 -12.51 8.86 -10.07
N SER A 22 -11.38 9.54 -10.30
CA SER A 22 -10.09 8.87 -10.49
C SER A 22 -9.48 8.51 -9.14
N THR A 23 -9.06 7.26 -8.95
CA THR A 23 -8.48 6.77 -7.70
C THR A 23 -7.40 5.73 -7.95
N GLY A 24 -6.34 5.73 -7.13
CA GLY A 24 -5.28 4.72 -7.10
C GLY A 24 -5.42 3.73 -5.93
N ILE A 25 -6.59 3.65 -5.30
CA ILE A 25 -6.81 2.79 -4.13
C ILE A 25 -6.75 1.30 -4.48
N PHE A 26 -7.09 0.94 -5.72
CA PHE A 26 -7.12 -0.45 -6.17
C PHE A 26 -5.72 -0.89 -6.59
N LYS A 27 -5.11 -1.74 -5.77
CA LYS A 27 -3.82 -2.38 -6.06
C LYS A 27 -3.98 -3.88 -5.99
N GLU A 28 -3.16 -4.58 -6.76
CA GLU A 28 -3.17 -6.04 -6.82
C GLU A 28 -1.78 -6.60 -6.46
N PRO A 29 -1.71 -7.76 -5.80
CA PRO A 29 -0.44 -8.44 -5.53
C PRO A 29 0.34 -8.74 -6.81
N VAL A 30 1.65 -8.53 -6.78
CA VAL A 30 2.56 -8.94 -7.85
C VAL A 30 3.53 -10.01 -7.37
N ILE A 31 3.86 -10.93 -8.28
CA ILE A 31 4.67 -12.12 -7.98
C ILE A 31 6.16 -11.87 -8.17
N ASP A 32 6.51 -10.96 -9.09
CA ASP A 32 7.89 -10.65 -9.45
C ASP A 32 8.48 -9.52 -8.62
N ARG A 33 9.81 -9.37 -8.71
CA ARG A 33 10.51 -8.25 -8.09
C ARG A 33 10.07 -6.93 -8.70
N VAL A 34 9.75 -5.97 -7.84
CA VAL A 34 9.41 -4.60 -8.22
C VAL A 34 10.52 -3.64 -7.82
N MET A 35 10.86 -2.72 -8.72
CA MET A 35 11.78 -1.63 -8.40
C MET A 35 11.05 -0.54 -7.64
N VAL A 36 11.58 -0.17 -6.48
CA VAL A 36 11.13 1.03 -5.74
C VAL A 36 11.90 2.23 -6.26
N ARG A 37 11.19 3.25 -6.76
CA ARG A 37 11.74 4.54 -7.20
C ARG A 37 11.53 5.60 -6.12
N SER A 38 12.09 6.79 -6.34
CA SER A 38 11.94 7.91 -5.40
C SER A 38 10.50 8.40 -5.24
N LEU A 39 9.61 8.15 -6.20
CA LEU A 39 8.23 8.65 -6.18
C LEU A 39 7.19 7.54 -6.08
N ASN A 40 7.50 6.34 -6.56
CA ASN A 40 6.60 5.19 -6.45
C ASN A 40 7.32 3.87 -6.78
N LEU A 41 6.61 2.75 -6.70
CA LEU A 41 7.00 1.47 -7.25
C LEU A 41 6.73 1.42 -8.77
N ASP A 42 7.57 0.68 -9.52
CA ASP A 42 7.29 0.40 -10.93
C ASP A 42 5.93 -0.34 -11.05
N GLY A 43 5.02 0.22 -11.85
CA GLY A 43 3.65 -0.31 -12.02
C GLY A 43 2.60 0.32 -11.10
N ASP A 44 3.00 1.19 -10.18
CA ASP A 44 2.08 1.87 -9.25
C ASP A 44 1.86 3.35 -9.62
N GLY A 45 0.70 3.89 -9.27
CA GLY A 45 0.42 5.31 -9.46
C GLY A 45 -0.60 5.90 -8.48
N GLN A 46 -0.54 7.22 -8.33
CA GLN A 46 -1.41 8.00 -7.46
C GLN A 46 -2.29 8.94 -8.31
N ALA A 47 -3.56 9.11 -7.94
CA ALA A 47 -4.52 9.83 -8.77
C ALA A 47 -4.37 11.35 -8.72
N ASP A 48 -4.33 11.94 -7.51
CA ASP A 48 -4.22 13.38 -7.32
C ASP A 48 -2.87 13.76 -6.70
N LEU A 49 -1.92 14.17 -7.55
CA LEU A 49 -0.57 14.54 -7.15
C LEU A 49 -0.46 15.92 -6.47
N THR A 50 -1.56 16.68 -6.37
CA THR A 50 -1.55 17.97 -5.65
C THR A 50 -1.52 17.77 -4.13
N VAL A 51 -2.06 16.63 -3.66
CA VAL A 51 -2.17 16.29 -2.24
C VAL A 51 -1.66 14.87 -1.91
N HIS A 52 -1.61 13.97 -2.89
CA HIS A 52 -0.95 12.67 -2.78
C HIS A 52 0.42 12.67 -3.49
N GLY A 53 1.26 11.69 -3.16
CA GLY A 53 2.58 11.54 -3.77
C GLY A 53 3.67 12.46 -3.26
N GLY A 54 4.79 12.44 -3.98
CA GLY A 54 6.06 12.96 -3.49
C GLY A 54 6.86 11.91 -2.73
N VAL A 55 8.13 12.21 -2.47
CA VAL A 55 9.10 11.26 -1.88
C VAL A 55 8.65 10.74 -0.51
N ASP A 56 7.98 11.57 0.29
CA ASP A 56 7.50 11.21 1.63
C ASP A 56 6.24 10.33 1.61
N LYS A 57 5.64 10.10 0.43
CA LYS A 57 4.44 9.27 0.22
C LYS A 57 4.64 8.30 -0.95
N ALA A 58 5.88 7.88 -1.18
CA ALA A 58 6.25 7.00 -2.29
C ALA A 58 5.86 5.52 -2.05
N VAL A 59 5.75 5.11 -0.79
CA VAL A 59 5.39 3.74 -0.39
C VAL A 59 4.38 3.81 0.74
N TYR A 60 3.27 3.10 0.60
CA TYR A 60 2.31 2.90 1.69
C TYR A 60 2.43 1.48 2.27
N VAL A 61 2.53 1.37 3.59
CA VAL A 61 2.72 0.13 4.33
C VAL A 61 1.52 -0.12 5.24
N TYR A 62 1.07 -1.38 5.34
CA TYR A 62 0.00 -1.77 6.26
C TYR A 62 0.29 -3.13 6.93
N PRO A 63 0.22 -3.22 8.27
CA PRO A 63 0.38 -4.48 8.99
C PRO A 63 -0.74 -5.48 8.71
N PHE A 64 -0.35 -6.72 8.42
CA PHE A 64 -1.26 -7.83 8.15
C PHE A 64 -2.05 -8.23 9.40
N GLU A 65 -1.49 -8.00 10.58
CA GLU A 65 -2.12 -8.27 11.87
C GLU A 65 -3.46 -7.51 12.03
N HIS A 66 -3.66 -6.41 11.31
CA HIS A 66 -4.93 -5.67 11.33
C HIS A 66 -6.00 -6.29 10.43
N TYR A 67 -5.64 -7.17 9.49
CA TYR A 67 -6.63 -7.87 8.68
C TYR A 67 -7.55 -8.72 9.54
N ASP A 68 -7.05 -9.32 10.62
CA ASP A 68 -7.84 -10.12 11.55
C ASP A 68 -8.96 -9.29 12.19
N TYR A 69 -8.62 -8.11 12.67
CA TYR A 69 -9.60 -7.15 13.19
C TYR A 69 -10.66 -6.82 12.14
N TRP A 70 -10.25 -6.51 10.90
CA TRP A 70 -11.20 -6.16 9.85
C TRP A 70 -12.04 -7.34 9.37
N ARG A 71 -11.52 -8.58 9.40
CA ARG A 71 -12.32 -9.78 9.10
C ARG A 71 -13.47 -9.95 10.09
N ASP A 72 -13.25 -9.60 11.36
CA ASP A 72 -14.31 -9.61 12.37
C ASP A 72 -15.34 -8.48 12.16
N GLN A 73 -14.89 -7.29 11.74
CA GLN A 73 -15.77 -6.14 11.50
C GLN A 73 -16.54 -6.21 10.16
N LEU A 74 -15.98 -6.90 9.16
CA LEU A 74 -16.47 -6.97 7.80
C LEU A 74 -16.57 -8.44 7.33
N PRO A 75 -17.42 -9.26 7.98
CA PRO A 75 -17.44 -10.72 7.76
C PRO A 75 -17.81 -11.12 6.34
N ASP A 76 -18.54 -10.26 5.61
CA ASP A 76 -18.98 -10.51 4.23
C ASP A 76 -18.03 -9.91 3.17
N THR A 77 -16.88 -9.37 3.59
CA THR A 77 -15.89 -8.76 2.69
C THR A 77 -14.66 -9.66 2.59
N GLU A 78 -14.30 -10.02 1.37
CA GLU A 78 -13.03 -10.69 1.11
C GLU A 78 -11.88 -9.68 1.26
N LEU A 79 -11.06 -9.83 2.30
CA LEU A 79 -9.91 -8.99 2.55
C LEU A 79 -8.65 -9.63 1.99
N THR A 80 -8.12 -9.06 0.91
CA THR A 80 -6.88 -9.51 0.24
C THR A 80 -5.79 -8.45 0.36
N PRO A 81 -4.49 -8.83 0.29
CA PRO A 81 -3.40 -7.86 0.30
C PRO A 81 -3.57 -6.77 -0.76
N GLY A 82 -3.36 -5.51 -0.37
CA GLY A 82 -3.57 -4.34 -1.23
C GLY A 82 -4.96 -3.72 -1.15
N ILE A 83 -5.91 -4.32 -0.41
CA ILE A 83 -7.29 -3.81 -0.32
C ILE A 83 -7.40 -2.45 0.36
N PHE A 84 -6.45 -2.11 1.24
CA PHE A 84 -6.35 -0.78 1.86
C PHE A 84 -5.58 0.20 0.97
N GLY A 85 -5.13 -0.24 -0.21
CA GLY A 85 -4.32 0.51 -1.16
C GLY A 85 -2.84 0.57 -0.78
N GLU A 86 -2.40 -0.26 0.16
CA GLU A 86 -1.00 -0.34 0.57
C GLU A 86 -0.12 -0.97 -0.52
N ASN A 87 1.09 -0.46 -0.68
CA ASN A 87 2.09 -1.08 -1.53
C ASN A 87 2.72 -2.29 -0.86
N PHE A 88 2.96 -2.23 0.47
CA PHE A 88 3.53 -3.33 1.23
C PHE A 88 2.58 -3.79 2.32
N THR A 89 2.10 -5.01 2.18
CA THR A 89 1.47 -5.73 3.28
C THR A 89 2.58 -6.43 4.07
N VAL A 90 2.75 -6.06 5.34
CA VAL A 90 3.87 -6.52 6.19
C VAL A 90 3.39 -7.29 7.41
N THR A 91 4.27 -8.06 8.05
CA THR A 91 4.03 -8.70 9.36
C THR A 91 5.26 -8.56 10.26
N GLU A 92 5.10 -8.92 11.54
CA GLU A 92 6.14 -8.82 12.58
C GLU A 92 6.59 -7.38 12.79
N VAL A 93 5.67 -6.45 12.62
CA VAL A 93 5.85 -5.04 12.94
C VAL A 93 4.49 -4.39 13.18
N ARG A 94 4.36 -3.64 14.27
CA ARG A 94 3.15 -2.90 14.61
C ARG A 94 3.48 -1.42 14.81
N GLU A 95 2.47 -0.57 14.73
CA GLU A 95 2.64 0.89 14.81
C GLU A 95 3.25 1.32 16.15
N GLU A 96 2.99 0.60 17.24
CA GLU A 96 3.60 0.87 18.56
C GLU A 96 5.12 0.61 18.63
N GLU A 97 5.67 -0.14 17.66
CA GLU A 97 7.09 -0.47 17.57
C GLU A 97 7.85 0.40 16.55
N ILE A 98 7.12 1.18 15.75
CA ILE A 98 7.68 2.05 14.71
C ILE A 98 7.72 3.51 15.19
N ASN A 99 8.83 4.19 14.90
CA ASN A 99 9.04 5.60 15.17
C ASN A 99 9.23 6.37 13.85
N ILE A 100 8.86 7.65 13.87
CA ILE A 100 9.13 8.55 12.74
C ILE A 100 10.65 8.65 12.53
N GLY A 101 11.09 8.37 11.31
CA GLY A 101 12.50 8.40 10.92
C GLY A 101 13.23 7.06 11.08
N ASP A 102 12.54 6.00 11.51
CA ASP A 102 13.07 4.65 11.48
C ASP A 102 13.44 4.26 10.05
N ARG A 103 14.57 3.57 9.90
CA ARG A 103 15.10 3.16 8.59
C ARG A 103 15.01 1.65 8.41
N PHE A 104 14.46 1.23 7.29
CA PHE A 104 14.25 -0.18 6.96
C PHE A 104 14.95 -0.55 5.65
N GLN A 105 15.77 -1.60 5.70
CA GLN A 105 16.34 -2.21 4.52
C GLN A 105 15.40 -3.32 4.01
N ILE A 106 14.95 -3.20 2.76
CA ILE A 106 14.10 -4.20 2.09
C ILE A 106 14.75 -4.56 0.76
N GLY A 107 15.27 -5.78 0.64
CA GLY A 107 16.05 -6.16 -0.54
C GLY A 107 17.23 -5.21 -0.72
N THR A 108 17.25 -4.46 -1.83
CA THR A 108 18.31 -3.48 -2.15
C THR A 108 17.93 -2.03 -1.86
N VAL A 109 16.71 -1.73 -1.37
CA VAL A 109 16.27 -0.37 -1.05
C VAL A 109 16.32 -0.10 0.45
N GLU A 110 16.72 1.12 0.83
CA GLU A 110 16.55 1.68 2.17
C GLU A 110 15.37 2.65 2.15
N LEU A 111 14.43 2.46 3.08
CA LEU A 111 13.27 3.34 3.29
C LEU A 111 13.37 4.01 4.66
N MET A 112 12.81 5.21 4.78
CA MET A 112 12.78 6.03 5.99
C MET A 112 11.41 6.69 6.13
#